data_AF-A0A150NGD8-F1
#
_entry.id   AF-A0A150NGD8-F1
#
_cell.length_a   1.000
_cell.length_b   1.000
_cell.length_c   1.000
_cell.angle_alpha   90.00
_cell.angle_beta   90.00
_cell.angle_gamma   90.00
#
_symmetry.space_group_name_H-M   'P 1'
#
loop_
_entity.id
_entity.type
_entity.pdbx_description
1 polymer ?
#
loop_
_entity_poly.entity_id
_entity_poly.type
_entity_poly.pdbx_seq_one_letter_code
_entity_poly.pdbx_strand_id
1 'polypeptide(L)'
;MDVIIELANKLFKPILDMGGPIIMLIILTVLALLFGVKFSKALEGGIKLAIALTGIGAIIGMLNGAFSASLAKFVENTGIQLNITDVGWAPLATITWGSAWTLYFLLIMLIVNIVMLAMKKTDTLDVDIFDIWHLSITGLLIKWYADNNGVSQGVSLFIATAAVVLVGVLKIINSDLMKPTFDDLLNAPSSSPMTSTHMNYMMNPVIMVLDKIF
;
A
#
# COMPACT_ATOMS: atom_id res chain seq x y z
N MET A 1 5.57 -28.43 -13.32
CA MET A 1 5.51 -27.36 -12.31
C MET A 1 6.85 -26.62 -12.26
N ASP A 2 7.97 -27.35 -12.18
CA ASP A 2 9.31 -26.78 -11.99
C ASP A 2 9.78 -25.88 -13.13
N VAL A 3 9.50 -26.20 -14.39
CA VAL A 3 9.87 -25.36 -15.54
C VAL A 3 9.18 -23.99 -15.51
N ILE A 4 7.92 -23.93 -15.07
CA ILE A 4 7.16 -22.67 -14.96
C ILE A 4 7.69 -21.84 -13.80
N ILE A 5 7.99 -22.48 -12.67
CA ILE A 5 8.58 -21.83 -11.49
C ILE A 5 9.99 -21.33 -11.80
N GLU A 6 10.79 -22.10 -12.52
CA GLU A 6 12.16 -21.74 -12.89
C GLU A 6 12.19 -20.60 -13.91
N LEU A 7 11.28 -20.61 -14.89
CA LEU A 7 11.09 -19.52 -15.85
C LEU A 7 10.60 -18.25 -15.16
N ALA A 8 9.61 -18.37 -14.27
CA ALA A 8 9.14 -17.26 -13.45
C ALA A 8 10.27 -16.68 -12.59
N ASN A 9 11.05 -17.53 -11.92
CA ASN A 9 12.19 -17.08 -11.12
C ASN A 9 13.28 -16.41 -11.98
N LYS A 10 13.57 -16.91 -13.20
CA LYS A 10 14.55 -16.26 -14.09
C LYS A 10 14.09 -14.89 -14.60
N LEU A 11 12.79 -14.69 -14.79
CA LEU A 11 12.23 -13.42 -15.27
C LEU A 11 12.01 -12.42 -14.14
N PHE A 12 11.43 -12.86 -13.02
CA PHE A 12 11.02 -11.98 -11.92
C PHE A 12 12.14 -11.71 -10.94
N LYS A 13 13.03 -12.66 -10.65
CA LYS A 13 14.08 -12.48 -9.64
C LYS A 13 15.03 -11.31 -9.97
N PRO A 14 15.54 -11.15 -11.20
CA PRO A 14 16.36 -9.97 -11.53
C PRO A 14 15.63 -8.65 -11.32
N ILE A 15 14.31 -8.60 -11.59
CA ILE A 15 13.49 -7.40 -11.40
C ILE A 15 13.25 -7.15 -9.90
N LEU A 16 13.00 -8.20 -9.12
CA LEU A 16 12.84 -8.11 -7.67
C LEU A 16 14.13 -7.64 -6.99
N ASP A 17 15.28 -8.11 -7.47
CA ASP A 17 16.60 -7.73 -6.95
C ASP A 17 16.95 -6.25 -7.24
N MET A 18 16.30 -5.61 -8.23
CA MET A 18 16.44 -4.18 -8.51
C MET A 18 15.73 -3.28 -7.49
N GLY A 19 14.87 -3.84 -6.64
CA GLY A 19 14.22 -3.15 -5.52
C GLY A 19 12.93 -2.41 -5.85
N GLY A 20 12.25 -1.95 -4.79
CA GLY A 20 10.91 -1.35 -4.84
C GLY A 20 10.71 -0.26 -5.91
N PRO A 21 11.60 0.75 -6.05
CA PRO A 21 11.42 1.83 -7.02
C PRO A 21 11.33 1.35 -8.48
N ILE A 22 12.15 0.37 -8.87
CA ILE A 22 12.16 -0.17 -10.24
C ILE A 22 10.94 -1.06 -10.48
N ILE A 23 10.57 -1.88 -9.50
CA ILE A 23 9.36 -2.70 -9.56
C ILE A 23 8.13 -1.82 -9.77
N MET A 24 8.02 -0.71 -9.01
CA MET A 24 6.94 0.25 -9.16
C MET A 24 6.92 0.95 -10.52
N LEU A 25 8.08 1.34 -11.05
CA LEU A 25 8.19 1.92 -12.39
C LEU A 25 7.56 0.98 -13.42
N ILE A 26 7.96 -0.29 -13.41
CA ILE A 26 7.50 -1.29 -14.37
C ILE A 26 6.00 -1.51 -14.21
N ILE A 27 5.53 -1.77 -12.98
CA ILE A 27 4.13 -2.10 -12.71
C ILE A 27 3.21 -0.94 -13.11
N LEU A 28 3.51 0.29 -12.68
CA LEU A 28 2.66 1.44 -13.02
C LEU A 28 2.69 1.77 -14.50
N THR A 29 3.85 1.61 -15.16
CA THR A 29 3.94 1.78 -16.62
C THR A 29 3.03 0.77 -17.33
N VAL A 30 3.11 -0.51 -16.94
CA VAL A 30 2.28 -1.59 -17.54
C VAL A 30 0.80 -1.37 -17.25
N LEU A 31 0.42 -1.05 -16.01
CA LEU A 31 -0.97 -0.82 -15.67
C LEU A 31 -1.54 0.40 -16.40
N ALA A 32 -0.81 1.52 -16.46
CA ALA A 32 -1.23 2.69 -17.23
C ALA A 32 -1.43 2.38 -18.72
N LEU A 33 -0.56 1.55 -19.31
CA LEU A 33 -0.73 1.06 -20.69
C LEU A 33 -2.01 0.23 -20.86
N LEU A 34 -2.31 -0.66 -19.91
CA LEU A 34 -3.54 -1.47 -19.93
C LEU A 34 -4.80 -0.60 -19.83
N PHE A 35 -4.74 0.55 -19.16
CA PHE A 35 -5.80 1.56 -19.15
C PHE A 35 -5.82 2.48 -20.38
N GLY A 36 -5.01 2.20 -21.41
CA GLY A 36 -5.01 2.92 -22.68
C GLY A 36 -4.20 4.23 -22.68
N VAL A 37 -3.36 4.45 -21.67
CA VAL A 37 -2.45 5.61 -21.64
C VAL A 37 -1.34 5.44 -22.69
N LYS A 38 -0.95 6.51 -23.38
CA LYS A 38 0.18 6.49 -24.32
C LYS A 38 1.47 6.06 -23.61
N PHE A 39 2.26 5.19 -24.22
CA PHE A 39 3.51 4.65 -23.64
C PHE A 39 4.44 5.73 -23.06
N SER A 40 4.65 6.83 -23.78
CA SER A 40 5.49 7.92 -23.30
C SER A 40 4.99 8.52 -21.98
N LYS A 41 3.68 8.65 -21.82
CA LYS A 41 3.06 9.19 -20.59
C LYS A 41 3.01 8.17 -19.46
N ALA A 42 2.75 6.91 -19.78
CA ALA A 42 2.83 5.82 -18.82
C ALA A 42 4.25 5.69 -18.23
N LEU A 43 5.26 5.68 -19.09
CA LEU A 43 6.67 5.60 -18.69
C LEU A 43 7.12 6.84 -17.91
N GLU A 44 6.72 8.03 -18.35
CA GLU A 44 7.00 9.29 -17.63
C GLU A 44 6.44 9.25 -16.19
N GLY A 45 5.20 8.75 -16.01
CA GLY A 45 4.58 8.57 -14.70
C GLY A 45 5.35 7.57 -13.83
N GLY A 46 5.70 6.41 -14.37
CA GLY A 46 6.50 5.40 -13.67
C GLY A 46 7.87 5.92 -13.23
N ILE A 47 8.58 6.64 -14.11
CA ILE A 47 9.89 7.25 -13.81
C ILE A 47 9.77 8.28 -12.69
N LYS A 48 8.77 9.17 -12.74
CA LYS A 48 8.55 10.19 -11.70
C LYS A 48 8.37 9.57 -10.32
N LEU A 49 7.58 8.50 -10.22
CA LEU A 49 7.39 7.81 -8.95
C LEU A 49 8.68 7.11 -8.47
N ALA A 50 9.42 6.46 -9.36
CA ALA A 50 10.68 5.80 -9.00
C ALA A 50 11.72 6.81 -8.48
N ILE A 51 11.81 8.00 -9.09
CA ILE A 51 12.65 9.10 -8.63
C ILE A 51 12.20 9.55 -7.22
N ALA A 52 10.90 9.72 -7.01
CA ALA A 52 10.36 10.14 -5.72
C ALA A 52 10.71 9.13 -4.60
N LEU A 53 10.49 7.84 -4.81
CA LEU A 53 10.81 6.79 -3.82
C LEU A 53 12.32 6.71 -3.54
N THR A 54 13.14 6.82 -4.59
CA THR A 54 14.61 6.87 -4.44
C THR A 54 15.04 8.08 -3.61
N GLY A 55 14.47 9.25 -3.89
CA GLY A 55 14.76 10.49 -3.16
C GLY A 55 14.36 10.40 -1.68
N ILE A 56 13.17 9.85 -1.39
CA ILE A 56 12.73 9.65 0.00
C ILE A 56 13.68 8.70 0.75
N GLY A 57 14.05 7.57 0.13
CA GLY A 57 15.02 6.63 0.71
C GLY A 57 16.36 7.28 1.03
N ALA A 58 16.89 8.11 0.12
CA ALA A 58 18.13 8.85 0.33
C ALA A 58 18.03 9.85 1.50
N ILE A 59 16.93 10.61 1.57
CA ILE A 59 16.68 11.57 2.66
C ILE A 59 16.59 10.85 4.00
N ILE A 60 15.84 9.75 4.09
CA ILE A 60 15.73 8.96 5.33
C ILE A 60 17.08 8.42 5.76
N GLY A 61 17.89 7.93 4.81
CA GLY A 61 19.26 7.50 5.09
C GLY A 61 20.13 8.62 5.67
N MET A 62 20.05 9.83 5.11
CA MET A 62 20.77 11.00 5.64
C MET A 62 20.30 11.39 7.04
N LEU A 63 18.98 11.43 7.28
CA LEU A 63 18.41 11.77 8.59
C LEU A 63 18.82 10.74 9.64
N ASN A 64 18.75 9.44 9.32
CA ASN A 64 19.21 8.37 10.20
C ASN A 64 20.69 8.55 10.55
N GLY A 65 21.54 8.86 9.57
CA GLY A 65 22.96 9.16 9.81
C GLY A 65 23.17 10.38 10.72
N ALA A 66 22.43 11.46 10.48
CA ALA A 66 22.55 12.71 11.24
C ALA A 66 22.11 12.57 12.70
N PHE A 67 21.06 11.78 12.97
CA PHE A 67 20.51 11.63 14.32
C PHE A 67 21.08 10.44 15.11
N SER A 68 21.77 9.50 14.47
CA SER A 68 22.29 8.28 15.15
C SER A 68 23.15 8.59 16.38
N ALA A 69 24.08 9.55 16.28
CA ALA A 69 24.95 9.92 17.39
C ALA A 69 24.17 10.59 18.54
N SER A 70 23.20 11.43 18.23
CA SER A 70 22.34 12.10 19.21
C SER A 70 21.42 11.11 19.92
N LEU A 71 20.85 10.15 19.18
CA LEU A 71 20.04 9.06 19.74
C LEU A 71 20.86 8.17 20.66
N ALA A 72 22.09 7.79 20.27
CA ALA A 72 22.97 7.01 21.13
C ALA A 72 23.27 7.71 22.46
N LYS A 73 23.57 9.02 22.43
CA LYS A 73 23.75 9.83 23.65
C LYS A 73 22.47 9.98 24.46
N PHE A 74 21.30 10.07 23.82
CA PHE A 74 20.01 10.11 24.51
C PHE A 74 19.78 8.83 25.31
N VAL A 75 20.06 7.67 24.71
CA VAL A 75 19.97 6.36 25.40
C VAL A 75 20.96 6.30 26.57
N GLU A 76 22.21 6.73 26.38
CA GLU A 76 23.24 6.76 27.43
C GLU A 76 22.82 7.62 28.64
N ASN A 77 22.25 8.79 28.40
CA ASN A 77 21.87 9.73 29.46
C ASN A 77 20.53 9.41 30.14
N THR A 78 19.60 8.77 29.44
CA THR A 78 18.24 8.52 29.97
C THR A 78 18.03 7.08 30.41
N GLY A 79 18.85 6.13 29.95
CA GLY A 79 18.63 4.70 30.11
C GLY A 79 17.44 4.15 29.32
N ILE A 80 16.72 4.99 28.55
CA ILE A 80 15.56 4.58 27.75
C ILE A 80 16.06 3.87 26.48
N GLN A 81 15.81 2.57 26.38
CA GLN A 81 16.19 1.74 25.22
C GLN A 81 14.99 1.50 24.31
N LEU A 82 14.71 2.44 23.41
CA LEU A 82 13.75 2.25 22.33
C LEU A 82 14.48 1.67 21.11
N ASN A 83 14.46 0.34 21.00
CA ASN A 83 15.19 -0.39 19.95
C ASN A 83 14.47 -0.38 18.58
N ILE A 84 13.32 0.30 18.48
CA ILE A 84 12.50 0.37 17.27
C ILE A 84 12.47 1.82 16.81
N THR A 85 12.91 2.05 15.57
CA THR A 85 12.87 3.36 14.93
C THR A 85 11.70 3.42 13.95
N ASP A 86 10.83 4.41 14.09
CA ASP A 86 9.83 4.72 13.08
C ASP A 86 10.51 5.40 11.89
N VAL A 87 10.49 4.72 10.75
CA VAL A 87 11.09 5.19 9.49
C VAL A 87 10.05 5.88 8.59
N GLY A 88 8.81 6.01 9.06
CA GLY A 88 7.69 6.57 8.32
C GLY A 88 7.08 5.61 7.30
N TRP A 89 6.08 6.12 6.57
CA TRP A 89 5.29 5.32 5.63
C TRP A 89 6.05 4.95 4.35
N ALA A 90 6.97 5.80 3.88
CA ALA A 90 7.58 5.63 2.56
C ALA A 90 8.52 4.41 2.46
N PRO A 91 9.36 4.10 3.47
CA PRO A 91 10.10 2.84 3.48
C PRO A 91 9.19 1.62 3.54
N LEU A 92 8.09 1.69 4.31
CA LEU A 92 7.11 0.58 4.38
C LEU A 92 6.46 0.34 3.02
N ALA A 93 6.06 1.40 2.31
CA ALA A 93 5.54 1.29 0.95
C ALA A 93 6.58 0.65 0.01
N THR A 94 7.84 1.07 0.10
CA THR A 94 8.93 0.54 -0.73
C THR A 94 9.17 -0.96 -0.49
N ILE A 95 9.17 -1.38 0.78
CA ILE A 95 9.31 -2.79 1.17
C ILE A 95 8.13 -3.60 0.65
N THR A 96 6.91 -3.06 0.80
CA THR A 96 5.68 -3.72 0.35
C THR A 96 5.70 -3.97 -1.15
N TRP A 97 6.05 -2.97 -1.94
CA TRP A 97 6.17 -3.10 -3.39
C TRP A 97 7.33 -3.97 -3.85
N GLY A 98 8.29 -4.25 -2.95
CA GLY A 98 9.33 -5.27 -3.16
C GLY A 98 8.79 -6.71 -3.16
N SER A 99 7.56 -6.94 -2.70
CA SER A 99 6.97 -8.27 -2.59
C SER A 99 6.02 -8.60 -3.73
N ALA A 100 6.19 -9.78 -4.33
CA ALA A 100 5.28 -10.30 -5.36
C ALA A 100 3.84 -10.49 -4.85
N TRP A 101 3.65 -10.72 -3.54
CA TRP A 101 2.31 -10.87 -2.95
C TRP A 101 1.50 -9.57 -3.00
N THR A 102 2.13 -8.41 -3.11
CA THR A 102 1.45 -7.12 -3.28
C THR A 102 0.65 -7.07 -4.58
N LEU A 103 1.19 -7.63 -5.66
CA LEU A 103 0.45 -7.76 -6.92
C LEU A 103 -0.74 -8.71 -6.81
N TYR A 104 -0.60 -9.78 -6.02
CA TYR A 104 -1.71 -10.69 -5.72
C TYR A 104 -2.83 -9.98 -4.96
N PHE A 105 -2.50 -9.24 -3.89
CA PHE A 105 -3.49 -8.48 -3.13
C PHE A 105 -4.15 -7.36 -3.95
N LEU A 106 -3.39 -6.68 -4.80
CA LEU A 106 -3.93 -5.71 -5.77
C LEU A 106 -4.97 -6.34 -6.69
N LEU A 107 -4.65 -7.49 -7.28
CA LEU A 107 -5.59 -8.19 -8.16
C LEU A 107 -6.88 -8.57 -7.42
N ILE A 108 -6.76 -9.13 -6.22
CA ILE A 108 -7.91 -9.50 -5.39
C ILE A 108 -8.76 -8.26 -5.06
N MET A 109 -8.15 -7.17 -4.63
CA MET A 109 -8.89 -5.96 -4.25
C MET A 109 -9.55 -5.28 -5.44
N LEU A 110 -8.92 -5.31 -6.62
CA LEU A 110 -9.53 -4.82 -7.86
C LEU A 110 -10.79 -5.63 -8.21
N ILE A 111 -10.72 -6.96 -8.10
CA ILE A 111 -11.89 -7.82 -8.29
C ILE A 111 -12.99 -7.50 -7.27
N VAL A 112 -12.63 -7.38 -5.98
CA VAL A 112 -13.58 -7.05 -4.90
C VAL A 112 -14.27 -5.71 -5.17
N ASN A 113 -13.53 -4.67 -5.54
CA ASN A 113 -14.11 -3.36 -5.81
C ASN A 113 -15.08 -3.39 -7.01
N ILE A 114 -14.70 -4.06 -8.11
CA ILE A 114 -15.60 -4.25 -9.27
C ILE A 114 -16.86 -5.03 -8.89
N VAL A 115 -16.75 -6.10 -8.09
CA VAL A 115 -17.91 -6.88 -7.62
C VAL A 115 -18.82 -6.01 -6.74
N MET A 116 -18.26 -5.23 -5.82
CA MET A 116 -19.04 -4.32 -4.97
C MET A 116 -19.79 -3.28 -5.80
N LEU A 117 -19.17 -2.70 -6.83
CA LEU A 117 -19.82 -1.77 -7.76
C LEU A 117 -20.95 -2.45 -8.54
N ALA A 118 -20.71 -3.64 -9.09
CA ALA A 118 -21.73 -4.41 -9.82
C ALA A 118 -22.94 -4.78 -8.94
N MET A 119 -22.70 -5.04 -7.65
CA MET A 119 -23.73 -5.31 -6.65
C MET A 119 -24.36 -4.05 -6.05
N LYS A 120 -23.94 -2.84 -6.48
CA LYS A 120 -24.38 -1.54 -5.94
C LYS A 120 -24.19 -1.44 -4.42
N LYS A 121 -23.07 -1.97 -3.92
CA LYS A 121 -22.68 -1.92 -2.50
C LYS A 121 -21.75 -0.75 -2.18
N THR A 122 -21.25 -0.08 -3.20
CA THR A 122 -20.39 1.12 -3.12
C THR A 122 -20.59 1.95 -4.38
N ASP A 123 -20.37 3.25 -4.28
CA ASP A 123 -20.26 4.16 -5.43
C ASP A 123 -18.79 4.58 -5.68
N THR A 124 -17.86 4.08 -4.85
CA THR A 124 -16.43 4.36 -4.93
C THR A 124 -15.71 3.38 -5.86
N LEU A 125 -15.01 3.90 -6.86
CA LEU A 125 -14.07 3.15 -7.70
C LEU A 125 -12.65 3.45 -7.24
N ASP A 126 -11.97 2.47 -6.67
CA ASP A 126 -10.59 2.62 -6.20
C ASP A 126 -9.61 2.58 -7.38
N VAL A 127 -9.26 3.75 -7.90
CA VAL A 127 -8.35 3.89 -9.06
C VAL A 127 -6.89 4.12 -8.66
N ASP A 128 -6.64 4.40 -7.38
CA ASP A 128 -5.29 4.63 -6.87
C ASP A 128 -4.57 3.30 -6.61
N ILE A 129 -3.99 2.75 -7.66
CA ILE A 129 -3.23 1.50 -7.59
C ILE A 129 -2.06 1.58 -6.59
N PHE A 130 -1.47 2.77 -6.39
CA PHE A 130 -0.33 2.91 -5.48
C PHE A 130 -0.74 2.56 -4.06
N ASP A 131 -1.95 2.97 -3.65
CA ASP A 131 -2.43 2.91 -2.26
C ASP A 131 -2.55 1.49 -1.69
N ILE A 132 -2.55 0.48 -2.55
CA ILE A 132 -2.71 -0.93 -2.18
C ILE A 132 -1.62 -1.39 -1.22
N TRP A 133 -0.50 -0.67 -1.17
CA TRP A 133 0.59 -0.94 -0.23
C TRP A 133 0.10 -0.94 1.23
N HIS A 134 -0.90 -0.12 1.59
CA HIS A 134 -1.47 -0.09 2.95
C HIS A 134 -2.15 -1.41 3.33
N LEU A 135 -2.92 -1.99 2.41
CA LEU A 135 -3.57 -3.28 2.63
C LEU A 135 -2.57 -4.42 2.52
N SER A 136 -1.67 -4.33 1.54
CA SER A 136 -0.68 -5.36 1.25
C SER A 136 0.33 -5.53 2.39
N ILE A 137 0.80 -4.46 3.04
CA ILE A 137 1.70 -4.59 4.18
C ILE A 137 1.05 -5.38 5.32
N THR A 138 -0.25 -5.17 5.56
CA THR A 138 -1.02 -5.91 6.56
C THR A 138 -1.09 -7.39 6.20
N GLY A 139 -1.45 -7.72 4.95
CA GLY A 139 -1.47 -9.10 4.46
C GLY A 139 -0.09 -9.78 4.53
N LEU A 140 0.97 -9.05 4.16
CA LEU A 140 2.35 -9.53 4.23
C LEU A 140 2.77 -9.86 5.66
N LEU A 141 2.48 -8.98 6.61
CA LEU A 141 2.80 -9.20 8.03
C LEU A 141 2.05 -10.41 8.60
N ILE A 142 0.76 -10.53 8.31
CA ILE A 142 -0.06 -11.68 8.73
C ILE A 142 0.52 -12.97 8.17
N LYS A 143 0.82 -12.99 6.86
CA LYS A 143 1.39 -14.15 6.20
C LYS A 143 2.76 -14.52 6.79
N TRP A 144 3.66 -13.55 6.92
CA TRP A 144 4.99 -13.73 7.49
C TRP A 144 4.94 -14.31 8.91
N TYR A 145 4.05 -13.78 9.74
CA TYR A 145 3.88 -14.28 11.11
C TYR A 145 3.32 -15.71 11.12
N ALA A 146 2.29 -16.00 10.31
CA ALA A 146 1.70 -17.33 10.23
C ALA A 146 2.71 -18.38 9.71
N ASP A 147 3.48 -18.05 8.67
CA ASP A 147 4.53 -18.92 8.13
C ASP A 147 5.59 -19.26 9.19
N ASN A 148 6.00 -18.29 10.02
CA ASN A 148 6.97 -18.49 11.09
C ASN A 148 6.44 -19.28 12.30
N ASN A 149 5.12 -19.43 12.43
CA ASN A 149 4.47 -20.15 13.52
C ASN A 149 3.94 -21.53 13.10
N GLY A 150 4.45 -22.09 12.00
CA GLY A 150 4.13 -23.45 11.56
C GLY A 150 2.76 -23.61 10.91
N VAL A 151 2.09 -22.51 10.54
CA VAL A 151 0.86 -22.57 9.74
C VAL A 151 1.22 -22.94 8.31
N SER A 152 0.44 -23.81 7.67
CA SER A 152 0.69 -24.20 6.28
C SER A 152 0.58 -23.00 5.34
N GLN A 153 1.38 -22.97 4.28
CA GLN A 153 1.44 -21.84 3.34
C GLN A 153 0.08 -21.50 2.71
N GLY A 154 -0.77 -22.51 2.49
CA GLY A 154 -2.12 -22.30 1.95
C GLY A 154 -3.04 -21.60 2.96
N VAL A 155 -2.97 -22.00 4.23
CA VAL A 155 -3.76 -21.40 5.31
C VAL A 155 -3.25 -19.99 5.62
N SER A 156 -1.93 -19.76 5.64
CA SER A 156 -1.37 -18.42 5.87
C SER A 156 -1.80 -17.43 4.80
N LEU A 157 -1.75 -17.83 3.52
CA LEU A 157 -2.24 -17.02 2.41
C LEU A 157 -3.74 -16.75 2.51
N PHE A 158 -4.54 -17.76 2.85
CA PHE A 158 -5.98 -17.59 3.03
C PHE A 158 -6.31 -16.57 4.13
N ILE A 159 -5.69 -16.69 5.30
CA ILE A 159 -5.90 -15.77 6.43
C ILE A 159 -5.49 -14.35 6.04
N ALA A 160 -4.31 -14.19 5.43
CA ALA A 160 -3.84 -12.90 4.95
C ALA A 160 -4.81 -12.27 3.95
N THR A 161 -5.29 -13.06 2.98
CA THR A 161 -6.24 -12.59 1.96
C THR A 161 -7.57 -12.21 2.57
N ALA A 162 -8.12 -13.01 3.48
CA ALA A 162 -9.36 -12.71 4.18
C ALA A 162 -9.26 -11.40 4.97
N ALA A 163 -8.12 -11.18 5.66
CA ALA A 163 -7.88 -9.94 6.38
C ALA A 163 -7.76 -8.72 5.44
N VAL A 164 -7.02 -8.86 4.33
CA VAL A 164 -6.91 -7.81 3.31
C VAL A 164 -8.28 -7.46 2.73
N VAL A 165 -9.08 -8.46 2.37
CA VAL A 165 -10.42 -8.24 1.82
C VAL A 165 -11.33 -7.58 2.85
N LEU A 166 -11.31 -8.04 4.10
CA LEU A 166 -12.11 -7.44 5.17
C LEU A 166 -11.76 -5.95 5.35
N VAL A 167 -10.48 -5.63 5.54
CA VAL A 167 -10.03 -4.25 5.73
C VAL A 167 -10.26 -3.42 4.47
N GLY A 168 -10.06 -4.00 3.28
CA GLY A 168 -10.28 -3.35 2.00
C GLY A 168 -11.75 -3.02 1.73
N VAL A 169 -12.68 -3.91 2.06
CA VAL A 169 -14.12 -3.63 1.98
C VAL A 169 -14.49 -2.47 2.92
N LEU A 170 -13.98 -2.49 4.16
CA LEU A 170 -14.22 -1.41 5.11
C LEU A 170 -13.61 -0.08 4.63
N LYS A 171 -12.40 -0.09 4.05
CA LYS A 171 -11.74 1.05 3.41
C LYS A 171 -12.64 1.68 2.34
N ILE A 172 -13.21 0.85 1.46
CA ILE A 172 -14.09 1.30 0.35
C ILE A 172 -15.39 1.91 0.90
N ILE A 173 -16.08 1.21 1.81
CA ILE A 173 -17.32 1.73 2.43
C ILE A 173 -17.06 3.07 3.12
N ASN A 174 -15.93 3.18 3.81
CA ASN A 174 -15.60 4.40 4.51
C ASN A 174 -15.25 5.56 3.56
N SER A 175 -14.75 5.28 2.35
CA SER A 175 -14.63 6.29 1.30
C SER A 175 -15.98 6.83 0.84
N ASP A 176 -16.99 5.98 0.69
CA ASP A 176 -18.36 6.44 0.38
C ASP A 176 -18.89 7.37 1.48
N LEU A 177 -18.69 7.00 2.75
CA LEU A 177 -19.12 7.81 3.90
C LEU A 177 -18.44 9.19 3.94
N MET A 178 -17.18 9.26 3.49
CA MET A 178 -16.39 10.49 3.49
C MET A 178 -16.63 11.40 2.30
N LYS A 179 -17.33 10.91 1.28
CA LYS A 179 -17.54 11.66 0.04
C LYS A 179 -18.10 13.07 0.28
N PRO A 180 -19.13 13.28 1.13
CA PRO A 180 -19.64 14.63 1.38
C PRO A 180 -18.59 15.58 1.97
N THR A 181 -17.74 15.08 2.88
CA THR A 181 -16.66 15.88 3.47
C THR A 181 -15.60 16.24 2.44
N PHE A 182 -15.24 15.31 1.54
CA PHE A 182 -14.31 15.62 0.45
C PHE A 182 -14.89 16.62 -0.55
N ASP A 183 -16.18 16.50 -0.85
CA ASP A 183 -16.85 17.45 -1.75
C ASP A 183 -16.86 18.87 -1.17
N ASP A 184 -17.14 19.01 0.12
CA ASP A 184 -17.08 20.29 0.82
C ASP A 184 -15.64 20.86 0.86
N LEU A 185 -14.66 20.04 1.25
CA LEU A 185 -13.25 20.45 1.33
C LEU A 185 -12.67 20.87 -0.02
N LEU A 186 -13.06 20.18 -1.11
CA LEU A 186 -12.53 20.42 -2.44
C LEU A 186 -13.41 21.36 -3.29
N ASN A 187 -14.54 21.82 -2.75
CA ASN A 187 -15.60 22.49 -3.52
C ASN A 187 -16.00 21.69 -4.78
N ALA A 188 -16.06 20.36 -4.67
CA ALA A 188 -16.38 19.49 -5.78
C ALA A 188 -17.90 19.28 -5.93
N PRO A 189 -18.41 19.11 -7.17
CA PRO A 189 -19.81 18.74 -7.36
C PRO A 189 -20.13 17.39 -6.71
N SER A 190 -21.31 17.27 -6.11
CA SER A 190 -21.76 16.01 -5.48
C SER A 190 -21.85 14.84 -6.47
N SER A 191 -22.00 15.13 -7.77
CA SER A 191 -21.97 14.14 -8.85
C SER A 191 -20.56 13.62 -9.19
N SER A 192 -19.50 14.20 -8.63
CA SER A 192 -18.14 13.71 -8.83
C SER A 192 -18.01 12.30 -8.24
N PRO A 193 -17.38 11.34 -8.92
CA PRO A 193 -17.15 10.02 -8.34
C PRO A 193 -16.15 10.11 -7.19
N MET A 194 -16.32 9.28 -6.17
CA MET A 194 -15.28 9.07 -5.17
C MET A 194 -14.26 8.09 -5.73
N THR A 195 -13.00 8.53 -5.81
CA THR A 195 -11.90 7.74 -6.41
C THR A 195 -10.73 7.50 -5.47
N SER A 196 -10.69 8.22 -4.35
CA SER A 196 -9.63 8.11 -3.36
C SER A 196 -10.08 7.22 -2.22
N THR A 197 -9.23 6.28 -1.82
CA THR A 197 -9.49 5.46 -0.66
C THR A 197 -8.23 5.38 0.21
N HIS A 198 -8.40 5.31 1.54
CA HIS A 198 -7.25 5.26 2.44
C HIS A 198 -7.62 4.56 3.74
N MET A 199 -6.71 3.71 4.23
CA MET A 199 -6.92 2.97 5.47
C MET A 199 -7.04 3.89 6.71
N ASN A 200 -6.50 5.11 6.67
CA ASN A 200 -6.60 6.07 7.77
C ASN A 200 -8.03 6.55 7.98
N TYR A 201 -8.85 6.51 6.93
CA TYR A 201 -10.26 6.88 7.04
C TYR A 201 -11.02 5.93 7.96
N MET A 202 -10.50 4.74 8.26
CA MET A 202 -11.08 3.82 9.26
C MET A 202 -11.19 4.41 10.67
N MET A 203 -10.48 5.51 10.97
CA MET A 203 -10.65 6.25 12.22
C MET A 203 -11.90 7.12 12.24
N ASN A 204 -12.52 7.39 11.08
CA ASN A 204 -13.60 8.36 10.95
C ASN A 204 -14.86 8.01 11.75
N PRO A 205 -15.31 6.74 11.84
CA PRO A 205 -16.43 6.40 12.72
C PRO A 205 -16.15 6.76 14.17
N VAL A 206 -14.90 6.62 14.63
CA VAL A 206 -14.48 7.04 15.97
C VAL A 206 -14.51 8.56 16.08
N ILE A 207 -13.95 9.28 15.12
CA ILE A 207 -13.94 10.76 15.09
C ILE A 207 -15.36 11.32 15.09
N MET A 208 -16.26 10.78 14.26
CA MET A 208 -17.67 11.20 14.20
C MET A 208 -18.42 10.97 15.53
N VAL A 209 -18.02 9.99 16.33
CA VAL A 209 -18.56 9.80 17.68
C VAL A 209 -17.98 10.83 18.64
N LEU A 210 -16.67 11.11 18.56
CA LEU A 210 -16.02 12.11 19.39
C LEU A 210 -16.57 13.52 19.14
N ASP A 211 -16.82 13.88 17.87
CA ASP A 211 -17.45 15.16 17.47
C ASP A 211 -18.88 15.34 18.00
N LYS A 212 -19.55 14.27 18.43
CA LYS A 212 -20.86 14.37 19.10
C LYS A 212 -20.76 14.56 20.60
N ILE A 213 -19.60 14.24 21.19
CA ILE A 213 -19.37 14.27 22.63
C ILE A 213 -18.70 15.59 23.04
N PHE A 214 -17.76 16.08 22.24
CA PHE A 214 -17.04 17.35 22.43
C PHE A 214 -17.67 18.46 21.60
#